data_AF-A0A933AQ87-F1
#
_entry.id   AF-A0A933AQ87-F1
#
_cell.length_a   1.000
_cell.length_b   1.000
_cell.length_c   1.000
_cell.angle_alpha   90.00
_cell.angle_beta   90.00
_cell.angle_gamma   90.00
#
_symmetry.space_group_name_H-M   'P 1'
#
loop_
_entity.id
_entity.type
_entity.pdbx_description
1 polymer ?
#
loop_
_entity_poly.entity_id
_entity_poly.type
_entity_poly.pdbx_seq_one_letter_code
_entity_poly.pdbx_strand_id
1 'polypeptide(L)'
;MLGEEYVKLAFRLNKHVVGLVDSYFGPGRLEEEVEAEQVVPLPKLKEHCASLKASVGAHGRNEEHRVYLLKQLDALQAQIDERLGLVSSFQTYARRLFDVDGGPADETELQTFRQHLSVAMSELGYAGDLRSAILKWEEDQVIGGQPMFDLVNVLLHDARARTNAMIDLPQGEEVAVESVQNRPWSGYNWYQGNFRSLIQINTDLPRTRLEIEDLVTHEAYPGHHTDHASKEKALYVEQDLVEASILLINTPSSVMSEGLASYAHALICEGVDPPRKAARLLRKLRRGCDLNACLMLHAQGTNPDTVQRYLETNALVTTERARKRLEFVTDPLWRAYAHTYWKGERLVEQAFAQARAAGKTREVTDLLYKELLCPTTLVKKVREIC
;
A
#
# COMPACT_ATOMS: atom_id res chain seq x y z
N MET A 1 -14.61 9.54 23.16
CA MET A 1 -15.23 8.31 22.58
C MET A 1 -14.12 7.39 22.07
N LEU A 2 -14.39 6.09 21.85
CA LEU A 2 -13.36 5.08 21.52
C LEU A 2 -12.47 5.48 20.31
N GLY A 3 -13.09 5.98 19.23
CA GLY A 3 -12.37 6.44 18.03
C GLY A 3 -11.45 7.63 18.28
N GLU A 4 -11.87 8.60 19.10
CA GLU A 4 -11.04 9.75 19.46
C GLU A 4 -9.79 9.32 20.25
N GLU A 5 -9.93 8.38 21.19
CA GLU A 5 -8.77 7.87 21.94
C GLU A 5 -7.81 7.07 21.06
N TYR A 6 -8.32 6.35 20.07
CA TYR A 6 -7.50 5.71 19.04
C TYR A 6 -6.70 6.72 18.22
N VAL A 7 -7.36 7.77 17.72
CA VAL A 7 -6.71 8.88 16.98
C VAL A 7 -5.64 9.55 17.84
N LYS A 8 -5.97 9.91 19.09
CA LYS A 8 -5.02 10.53 20.02
C LYS A 8 -3.83 9.62 20.32
N LEU A 9 -4.05 8.31 20.52
CA LEU A 9 -2.96 7.36 20.73
C LEU A 9 -2.01 7.31 19.51
N ALA A 10 -2.56 7.33 18.30
CA ALA A 10 -1.76 7.34 17.07
C ALA A 10 -0.91 8.61 16.96
N PHE A 11 -1.49 9.80 17.21
CA PHE A 11 -0.73 11.06 17.25
C PHE A 11 0.36 11.06 18.34
N ARG A 12 0.06 10.56 19.54
CA ARG A 12 1.06 10.45 20.61
C ARG A 12 2.21 9.52 20.21
N LEU A 13 1.92 8.43 19.48
CA LEU A 13 2.96 7.54 18.96
C LEU A 13 3.72 8.15 17.79
N ASN A 14 3.08 8.99 16.95
CA ASN A 14 3.72 9.71 15.85
C ASN A 14 4.87 10.61 16.32
N LYS A 15 4.79 11.15 17.55
CA LYS A 15 5.89 11.88 18.20
C LYS A 15 7.15 11.01 18.42
N HIS A 16 7.03 9.68 18.45
CA HIS A 16 8.14 8.72 18.52
C HIS A 16 8.45 8.05 17.18
N VAL A 17 7.44 7.89 16.32
CA VAL A 17 7.53 7.31 14.97
C VAL A 17 7.13 8.39 13.98
N VAL A 18 8.08 9.26 13.63
CA VAL A 18 7.83 10.33 12.65
C VAL A 18 7.38 9.71 11.32
N GLY A 19 6.22 10.12 10.81
CA GLY A 19 5.62 9.59 9.59
C GLY A 19 4.67 8.41 9.81
N LEU A 20 4.36 8.05 11.06
CA LEU A 20 3.32 7.06 11.35
C LEU A 20 1.94 7.52 10.87
N VAL A 21 1.60 8.78 11.14
CA VAL A 21 0.37 9.39 10.63
C VAL A 21 0.68 9.90 9.23
N ASP A 22 0.09 9.26 8.23
CA ASP A 22 0.24 9.60 6.83
C ASP A 22 -0.66 10.80 6.46
N SER A 23 -1.92 10.73 6.90
CA SER A 23 -2.92 11.75 6.66
C SER A 23 -3.96 11.76 7.78
N TYR A 24 -4.50 12.94 8.06
CA TYR A 24 -5.57 13.14 9.02
C TYR A 24 -6.56 14.20 8.51
N PHE A 25 -7.84 13.88 8.57
CA PHE A 25 -8.93 14.77 8.11
C PHE A 25 -10.10 14.83 9.09
N GLY A 26 -9.86 14.42 10.34
CA GLY A 26 -10.85 14.48 11.41
C GLY A 26 -10.89 15.82 12.14
N PRO A 27 -11.52 15.88 13.33
CA PRO A 27 -11.60 17.10 14.12
C PRO A 27 -10.21 17.62 14.54
N GLY A 28 -9.83 18.81 14.07
CA GLY A 28 -8.52 19.43 14.35
C GLY A 28 -8.16 19.51 15.84
N ARG A 29 -9.15 19.65 16.72
CA ARG A 29 -8.96 19.63 18.18
C ARG A 29 -8.20 18.39 18.69
N LEU A 30 -8.32 17.24 18.03
CA LEU A 30 -7.66 16.00 18.50
C LEU A 30 -6.15 16.06 18.30
N GLU A 31 -5.71 16.61 17.17
CA GLU A 31 -4.30 16.85 16.87
C GLU A 31 -3.76 17.98 17.74
N GLU A 32 -4.47 19.10 17.86
CA GLU A 32 -4.10 20.24 18.70
C GLU A 32 -3.93 19.86 20.18
N GLU A 33 -4.85 19.06 20.72
CA GLU A 33 -4.79 18.55 22.09
C GLU A 33 -3.50 17.73 22.31
N VAL A 34 -3.20 16.78 21.41
CA VAL A 34 -1.99 15.95 21.52
C VAL A 34 -0.73 16.75 21.28
N GLU A 35 -0.74 17.73 20.36
CA GLU A 35 0.43 18.55 20.08
C GLU A 35 0.84 19.37 21.31
N ALA A 36 -0.13 19.91 22.04
CA ALA A 36 0.10 20.61 23.30
C ALA A 36 0.61 19.71 24.44
N GLU A 37 0.48 18.38 24.34
CA GLU A 37 1.00 17.43 25.33
C GLU A 37 2.52 17.29 25.26
N GLN A 38 3.15 17.13 26.42
CA GLN A 38 4.51 16.62 26.51
C GLN A 38 4.60 15.21 25.94
N VAL A 39 5.75 14.87 25.33
CA VAL A 39 5.97 13.53 24.76
C VAL A 39 5.76 12.45 25.83
N VAL A 40 4.73 11.63 25.63
CA VAL A 40 4.40 10.54 26.56
C VAL A 40 5.42 9.41 26.41
N PRO A 41 6.09 8.94 27.49
CA PRO A 41 7.05 7.85 27.41
C PRO A 41 6.46 6.54 26.86
N LEU A 42 7.24 5.80 26.06
CA LEU A 42 6.81 4.54 25.43
C LEU A 42 6.19 3.51 26.39
N PRO A 43 6.69 3.27 27.62
CA PRO A 43 6.04 2.36 28.56
C PRO A 43 4.61 2.79 28.94
N LYS A 44 4.38 4.10 29.10
CA LYS A 44 3.03 4.64 29.38
C LYS A 44 2.12 4.54 28.15
N LEU A 45 2.65 4.74 26.95
CA LEU A 45 1.89 4.50 25.71
C LEU A 45 1.50 3.03 25.55
N LYS A 46 2.37 2.10 25.97
CA LYS A 46 2.06 0.67 26.00
C LYS A 46 0.91 0.35 26.96
N GLU A 47 0.93 0.92 28.16
CA GLU A 47 -0.17 0.80 29.14
C GLU A 47 -1.47 1.39 28.58
N HIS A 48 -1.40 2.57 27.97
CA HIS A 48 -2.57 3.20 27.34
C HIS A 48 -3.13 2.34 26.21
N CYS A 49 -2.27 1.78 25.34
CA CYS A 49 -2.69 0.86 24.29
C CYS A 49 -3.38 -0.38 24.85
N ALA A 50 -2.89 -0.95 25.96
CA ALA A 50 -3.51 -2.10 26.61
C ALA A 50 -4.90 -1.76 27.20
N SER A 51 -5.02 -0.60 27.84
CA SER A 51 -6.30 -0.08 28.35
C SER A 51 -7.31 0.17 27.22
N LEU A 52 -6.85 0.72 26.10
CA LEU A 52 -7.69 0.96 24.94
C LEU A 52 -8.17 -0.35 24.29
N LYS A 53 -7.29 -1.37 24.17
CA LYS A 53 -7.68 -2.72 23.72
C LYS A 53 -8.77 -3.33 24.60
N ALA A 54 -8.68 -3.18 25.92
CA ALA A 54 -9.75 -3.63 26.84
C ALA A 54 -11.06 -2.86 26.62
N SER A 55 -10.97 -1.55 26.39
CA SER A 55 -12.12 -0.68 26.11
C SER A 55 -12.83 -1.02 24.80
N VAL A 56 -12.08 -1.42 23.75
CA VAL A 56 -12.66 -1.90 22.49
C VAL A 56 -13.57 -3.11 22.72
N GLY A 57 -13.18 -4.04 23.57
CA GLY A 57 -14.00 -5.22 23.89
C GLY A 57 -15.36 -4.86 24.48
N ALA A 58 -15.41 -3.85 25.35
CA ALA A 58 -16.64 -3.40 26.00
C ALA A 58 -17.50 -2.44 25.15
N HIS A 59 -16.87 -1.58 24.34
CA HIS A 59 -17.53 -0.43 23.71
C HIS A 59 -17.49 -0.42 22.17
N GLY A 60 -16.89 -1.44 21.53
CA GLY A 60 -16.91 -1.54 20.07
C GLY A 60 -18.33 -1.70 19.52
N ARG A 61 -18.62 -0.98 18.43
CA ARG A 61 -19.97 -0.87 17.82
C ARG A 61 -20.55 -2.24 17.41
N ASN A 62 -19.72 -3.08 16.79
CA ASN A 62 -20.06 -4.45 16.38
C ASN A 62 -18.78 -5.30 16.37
N GLU A 63 -18.90 -6.60 16.07
CA GLU A 63 -17.77 -7.53 16.10
C GLU A 63 -16.67 -7.15 15.10
N GLU A 64 -17.04 -6.68 13.91
CA GLU A 64 -16.09 -6.34 12.85
C GLU A 64 -15.28 -5.09 13.22
N HIS A 65 -15.96 -4.09 13.77
CA HIS A 65 -15.33 -2.90 14.30
C HIS A 65 -14.36 -3.25 15.46
N ARG A 66 -14.74 -4.19 16.34
CA ARG A 66 -13.84 -4.66 17.41
C ARG A 66 -12.60 -5.33 16.84
N VAL A 67 -12.76 -6.25 15.91
CA VAL A 67 -11.63 -6.95 15.27
C VAL A 67 -10.72 -5.94 14.56
N TYR A 68 -11.28 -5.00 13.81
CA TYR A 68 -10.53 -3.94 13.13
C TYR A 68 -9.68 -3.15 14.13
N LEU A 69 -10.28 -2.55 15.15
CA LEU A 69 -9.54 -1.73 16.12
C LEU A 69 -8.51 -2.53 16.90
N LEU A 70 -8.82 -3.77 17.30
CA LEU A 70 -7.86 -4.63 17.99
C LEU A 70 -6.63 -4.93 17.13
N LYS A 71 -6.81 -5.11 15.82
CA LYS A 71 -5.71 -5.33 14.86
C LYS A 71 -4.89 -4.06 14.65
N GLN A 72 -5.54 -2.90 14.50
CA GLN A 72 -4.84 -1.61 14.43
C GLN A 72 -4.02 -1.34 15.71
N LEU A 73 -4.61 -1.56 16.88
CA LEU A 73 -3.93 -1.38 18.17
C LEU A 73 -2.80 -2.39 18.38
N ASP A 74 -2.89 -3.60 17.83
CA ASP A 74 -1.75 -4.53 17.89
C ASP A 74 -0.57 -4.06 17.06
N ALA A 75 -0.81 -3.44 15.90
CA ALA A 75 0.24 -2.82 15.11
C ALA A 75 0.89 -1.63 15.83
N LEU A 76 0.10 -0.73 16.43
CA LEU A 76 0.64 0.37 17.25
C LEU A 76 1.46 -0.17 18.44
N GLN A 77 0.95 -1.19 19.13
CA GLN A 77 1.70 -1.83 20.21
C GLN A 77 2.99 -2.50 19.72
N ALA A 78 2.98 -3.13 18.53
CA ALA A 78 4.18 -3.73 17.96
C ALA A 78 5.26 -2.68 17.68
N GLN A 79 4.89 -1.50 17.19
CA GLN A 79 5.81 -0.39 17.00
C GLN A 79 6.39 0.14 18.34
N ILE A 80 5.57 0.18 19.40
CA ILE A 80 6.05 0.50 20.75
C ILE A 80 7.01 -0.58 21.27
N ASP A 81 6.64 -1.86 21.12
CA ASP A 81 7.44 -3.00 21.56
C ASP A 81 8.79 -3.05 20.84
N GLU A 82 8.83 -2.74 19.54
CA GLU A 82 10.07 -2.71 18.74
C GLU A 82 11.05 -1.67 19.28
N ARG A 83 10.58 -0.45 19.56
CA ARG A 83 11.40 0.64 20.13
C ARG A 83 11.87 0.37 21.55
N LEU A 84 11.14 -0.47 22.28
CA LEU A 84 11.54 -0.95 23.60
C LEU A 84 12.45 -2.19 23.53
N GLY A 85 12.78 -2.69 22.33
CA GLY A 85 13.61 -3.88 22.15
C GLY A 85 12.92 -5.19 22.55
N LEU A 86 11.58 -5.24 22.52
CA LEU A 86 10.76 -6.34 23.03
C LEU A 86 10.26 -7.30 21.94
N VAL A 87 10.64 -7.10 20.67
CA VAL A 87 10.21 -7.95 19.56
C VAL A 87 11.21 -9.10 19.37
N SER A 88 10.70 -10.33 19.32
CA SER A 88 11.50 -11.55 19.20
C SER A 88 12.09 -11.81 17.81
N SER A 89 11.41 -11.39 16.75
CA SER A 89 11.91 -11.51 15.37
C SER A 89 11.25 -10.50 14.43
N PHE A 90 11.93 -10.16 13.34
CA PHE A 90 11.42 -9.25 12.34
C PHE A 90 10.15 -9.79 11.64
N GLN A 91 10.05 -11.10 11.42
CA GLN A 91 8.83 -11.71 10.89
C GLN A 91 7.66 -11.60 11.87
N THR A 92 7.91 -11.75 13.18
CA THR A 92 6.87 -11.54 14.21
C THR A 92 6.43 -10.09 14.24
N TYR A 93 7.37 -9.16 14.08
CA TYR A 93 7.08 -7.74 13.97
C TYR A 93 6.16 -7.46 12.76
N ALA A 94 6.59 -7.86 11.55
CA ALA A 94 5.82 -7.66 10.32
C ALA A 94 4.41 -8.28 10.40
N ARG A 95 4.28 -9.48 10.97
CA ARG A 95 2.97 -10.13 11.17
C ARG A 95 2.03 -9.30 12.05
N ARG A 96 2.55 -8.68 13.12
CA ARG A 96 1.75 -7.83 14.02
C ARG A 96 1.42 -6.48 13.41
N LEU A 97 2.32 -5.91 12.61
CA LEU A 97 2.03 -4.68 11.87
C LEU A 97 0.92 -4.87 10.86
N PHE A 98 0.95 -5.97 10.10
CA PHE A 98 0.21 -6.07 8.85
C PHE A 98 -0.92 -7.09 8.84
N ASP A 99 -1.07 -7.90 9.90
CA ASP A 99 -2.10 -8.96 9.96
C ASP A 99 -2.00 -9.97 8.80
N VAL A 100 -0.79 -10.21 8.31
CA VAL A 100 -0.46 -11.20 7.28
C VAL A 100 0.74 -12.01 7.71
N ASP A 101 0.99 -13.12 7.02
CA ASP A 101 2.23 -13.87 7.19
C ASP A 101 3.47 -12.97 6.93
N GLY A 102 4.42 -12.97 7.87
CA GLY A 102 5.68 -12.22 7.80
C GLY A 102 6.81 -12.98 7.11
N GLY A 103 6.49 -14.03 6.37
CA GLY A 103 7.42 -14.86 5.62
C GLY A 103 7.68 -14.35 4.20
N PRO A 104 8.66 -14.96 3.51
CA PRO A 104 9.12 -14.51 2.19
C PRO A 104 8.05 -14.67 1.10
N ALA A 105 8.35 -14.13 -0.07
CA ALA A 105 7.69 -14.51 -1.31
C ALA A 105 7.99 -15.99 -1.65
N ASP A 106 7.03 -16.68 -2.26
CA ASP A 106 7.24 -18.06 -2.72
C ASP A 106 8.19 -18.08 -3.92
N GLU A 107 9.34 -18.72 -3.79
CA GLU A 107 10.34 -18.75 -4.85
C GLU A 107 9.86 -19.51 -6.10
N THR A 108 8.97 -20.51 -5.93
CA THR A 108 8.35 -21.20 -7.06
C THR A 108 7.51 -20.24 -7.88
N GLU A 109 6.75 -19.37 -7.21
CA GLU A 109 5.92 -18.35 -7.86
C GLU A 109 6.79 -17.30 -8.58
N LEU A 110 7.85 -16.81 -7.92
CA LEU A 110 8.80 -15.88 -8.55
C LEU A 110 9.45 -16.51 -9.79
N GLN A 111 9.80 -17.79 -9.73
CA GLN A 111 10.36 -18.52 -10.86
C GLN A 111 9.35 -18.67 -12.01
N THR A 112 8.08 -18.92 -11.71
CA THR A 112 7.01 -18.92 -12.71
C THR A 112 6.86 -17.55 -13.38
N PHE A 113 6.94 -16.45 -12.63
CA PHE A 113 6.93 -15.11 -13.23
C PHE A 113 8.11 -14.90 -14.18
N ARG A 114 9.33 -15.33 -13.81
CA ARG A 114 10.51 -15.23 -14.69
C ARG A 114 10.35 -16.04 -15.97
N GLN A 115 9.79 -17.25 -15.88
CA GLN A 115 9.51 -18.08 -17.05
C GLN A 115 8.51 -17.41 -18.00
N HIS A 116 7.39 -16.90 -17.48
CA HIS A 116 6.40 -16.18 -18.29
C HIS A 116 6.96 -14.88 -18.88
N LEU A 117 7.79 -14.15 -18.13
CA LEU A 117 8.46 -12.95 -18.64
C LEU A 117 9.45 -13.29 -19.76
N SER A 118 10.17 -14.41 -19.68
CA SER A 118 11.07 -14.86 -20.74
C SER A 118 10.33 -15.13 -22.06
N VAL A 119 9.18 -15.82 -21.98
CA VAL A 119 8.29 -16.03 -23.12
C VAL A 119 7.78 -14.68 -23.65
N ALA A 120 7.26 -13.82 -22.78
CA ALA A 120 6.71 -12.53 -23.18
C ALA A 120 7.76 -11.61 -23.83
N MET A 121 8.99 -11.55 -23.31
CA MET A 121 10.06 -10.77 -23.92
C MET A 121 10.40 -11.28 -25.32
N SER A 122 10.47 -12.60 -25.49
CA SER A 122 10.72 -13.22 -26.80
C SER A 122 9.59 -12.91 -27.81
N GLU A 123 8.33 -13.00 -27.39
CA GLU A 123 7.16 -12.65 -28.22
C GLU A 123 7.12 -11.16 -28.59
N LEU A 124 7.61 -10.30 -27.72
CA LEU A 124 7.73 -8.86 -27.96
C LEU A 124 8.98 -8.49 -28.78
N GLY A 125 9.78 -9.47 -29.20
CA GLY A 125 10.96 -9.26 -30.05
C GLY A 125 12.25 -8.90 -29.29
N TYR A 126 12.27 -9.04 -27.97
CA TYR A 126 13.45 -8.78 -27.15
C TYR A 126 14.19 -10.09 -26.87
N ALA A 127 15.37 -10.24 -27.49
CA ALA A 127 16.23 -11.42 -27.37
C ALA A 127 17.35 -11.24 -26.32
N GLY A 128 17.92 -12.36 -25.89
CA GLY A 128 19.04 -12.39 -24.93
C GLY A 128 18.65 -13.06 -23.61
N ASP A 129 19.51 -12.92 -22.60
CA ASP A 129 19.12 -13.30 -21.24
C ASP A 129 17.98 -12.39 -20.74
N LEU A 130 17.15 -12.92 -19.83
CA LEU A 130 15.93 -12.26 -19.39
C LEU A 130 16.17 -10.83 -18.86
N ARG A 131 17.28 -10.61 -18.12
CA ARG A 131 17.58 -9.29 -17.56
C ARG A 131 17.92 -8.31 -18.68
N SER A 132 18.79 -8.68 -19.62
CA SER A 132 19.12 -7.84 -20.76
C SER A 132 17.90 -7.52 -21.63
N ALA A 133 17.03 -8.51 -21.86
CA ALA A 133 15.80 -8.33 -22.62
C ALA A 133 14.83 -7.33 -21.96
N ILE A 134 14.62 -7.45 -20.64
CA ILE A 134 13.78 -6.51 -19.88
C ILE A 134 14.36 -5.11 -19.87
N LEU A 135 15.67 -4.97 -19.62
CA LEU A 135 16.31 -3.65 -19.59
C LEU A 135 16.20 -2.96 -20.96
N LYS A 136 16.35 -3.73 -22.05
CA LYS A 136 16.18 -3.19 -23.40
C LYS A 136 14.72 -2.79 -23.67
N TRP A 137 13.76 -3.62 -23.26
CA TRP A 137 12.34 -3.30 -23.37
C TRP A 137 11.96 -2.05 -22.58
N GLU A 138 12.48 -1.87 -21.37
CA GLU A 138 12.24 -0.66 -20.60
C GLU A 138 12.88 0.56 -21.28
N GLU A 139 14.13 0.45 -21.73
CA GLU A 139 14.86 1.52 -22.45
C GLU A 139 14.09 2.02 -23.68
N ASP A 140 13.53 1.10 -24.48
CA ASP A 140 12.80 1.46 -25.71
C ASP A 140 11.44 2.14 -25.43
N GLN A 141 10.96 2.12 -24.19
CA GLN A 141 9.64 2.61 -23.79
C GLN A 141 9.70 3.80 -22.84
N VAL A 142 10.89 4.27 -22.46
CA VAL A 142 11.01 5.35 -21.49
C VAL A 142 10.50 6.69 -22.03
N ILE A 143 9.83 7.41 -21.14
CA ILE A 143 9.40 8.79 -21.32
C ILE A 143 9.80 9.58 -20.07
N GLY A 144 10.12 10.87 -20.24
CA GLY A 144 10.50 11.77 -19.17
C GLY A 144 10.13 13.20 -19.50
N GLY A 145 10.32 14.12 -18.54
CA GLY A 145 10.03 15.54 -18.71
C GLY A 145 8.54 15.84 -18.95
N GLN A 146 8.26 16.88 -19.73
CA GLN A 146 6.89 17.32 -20.03
C GLN A 146 6.00 16.23 -20.68
N PRO A 147 6.49 15.43 -21.66
CA PRO A 147 5.68 14.35 -22.24
C PRO A 147 5.17 13.32 -21.22
N MET A 148 5.94 13.06 -20.16
CA MET A 148 5.49 12.18 -19.07
C MET A 148 4.33 12.82 -18.29
N PHE A 149 4.44 14.12 -17.98
CA PHE A 149 3.41 14.83 -17.24
C PHE A 149 2.10 14.98 -18.05
N ASP A 150 2.20 15.23 -19.35
CA ASP A 150 1.05 15.27 -20.25
C ASP A 150 0.32 13.91 -20.28
N LEU A 151 1.09 12.81 -20.34
CA LEU A 151 0.54 11.46 -20.29
C LEU A 151 -0.18 11.19 -18.96
N VAL A 152 0.38 11.63 -17.83
CA VAL A 152 -0.28 11.49 -16.51
C VAL A 152 -1.68 12.13 -16.52
N ASN A 153 -1.80 13.35 -17.04
CA ASN A 153 -3.10 14.05 -17.09
C ASN A 153 -4.13 13.33 -17.95
N VAL A 154 -3.72 12.79 -19.12
CA VAL A 154 -4.61 12.01 -19.99
C VAL A 154 -5.07 10.73 -19.30
N LEU A 155 -4.13 9.99 -18.71
CA LEU A 155 -4.44 8.74 -18.01
C LEU A 155 -5.32 8.95 -16.79
N LEU A 156 -5.14 10.06 -16.06
CA LEU A 156 -5.96 10.40 -14.91
C LEU A 156 -7.43 10.57 -15.30
N HIS A 157 -7.69 11.27 -16.42
CA HIS A 157 -9.04 11.48 -16.92
C HIS A 157 -9.72 10.17 -17.35
N ASP A 158 -9.00 9.33 -18.11
CA ASP A 158 -9.50 8.01 -18.54
C ASP A 158 -9.76 7.08 -17.34
N ALA A 159 -8.82 7.03 -16.40
CA ALA A 159 -8.94 6.21 -15.19
C ALA A 159 -10.15 6.63 -14.34
N ARG A 160 -10.35 7.95 -14.16
CA ARG A 160 -11.52 8.48 -13.44
C ARG A 160 -12.83 8.07 -14.10
N ALA A 161 -12.92 8.17 -15.44
CA ALA A 161 -14.12 7.79 -16.18
C ALA A 161 -14.45 6.30 -16.02
N ARG A 162 -13.45 5.41 -16.10
CA ARG A 162 -13.61 3.97 -15.89
C ARG A 162 -13.99 3.64 -14.46
N THR A 163 -13.35 4.28 -13.49
CA THR A 163 -13.66 4.09 -12.07
C THR A 163 -15.10 4.48 -11.75
N ASN A 164 -15.55 5.63 -12.27
CA ASN A 164 -16.92 6.11 -12.06
C ASN A 164 -18.00 5.19 -12.65
N ALA A 165 -17.63 4.30 -13.60
CA ALA A 165 -18.56 3.29 -14.11
C ALA A 165 -18.76 2.10 -13.15
N MET A 166 -17.89 1.93 -12.14
CA MET A 166 -17.92 0.80 -11.21
C MET A 166 -18.16 1.22 -9.76
N ILE A 167 -17.70 2.42 -9.39
CA ILE A 167 -17.72 2.95 -8.02
C ILE A 167 -18.40 4.33 -8.06
N ASP A 168 -19.36 4.53 -7.15
CA ASP A 168 -20.03 5.82 -7.00
C ASP A 168 -19.11 6.81 -6.28
N LEU A 169 -18.34 7.58 -7.07
CA LEU A 169 -17.39 8.55 -6.55
C LEU A 169 -18.10 9.65 -5.72
N PRO A 170 -17.53 10.08 -4.58
CA PRO A 170 -18.08 11.18 -3.79
C PRO A 170 -18.26 12.46 -4.61
N GLN A 171 -19.35 13.19 -4.38
CA GLN A 171 -19.57 14.45 -5.07
C GLN A 171 -18.49 15.47 -4.64
N GLY A 172 -17.81 16.06 -5.62
CA GLY A 172 -16.78 17.06 -5.38
C GLY A 172 -15.40 16.48 -5.09
N GLU A 173 -15.20 15.16 -5.26
CA GLU A 173 -13.86 14.59 -5.22
C GLU A 173 -12.96 15.18 -6.31
N GLU A 174 -11.69 15.39 -5.96
CA GLU A 174 -10.73 16.07 -6.81
C GLU A 174 -9.30 15.55 -6.60
N VAL A 175 -8.58 15.36 -7.70
CA VAL A 175 -7.15 15.03 -7.73
C VAL A 175 -6.40 16.17 -8.41
N ALA A 176 -5.49 16.79 -7.67
CA ALA A 176 -4.44 17.64 -8.23
C ALA A 176 -3.16 16.83 -8.44
N VAL A 177 -2.37 17.18 -9.46
CA VAL A 177 -1.08 16.52 -9.76
C VAL A 177 0.01 17.56 -9.88
N GLU A 178 1.15 17.30 -9.25
CA GLU A 178 2.36 18.11 -9.42
C GLU A 178 3.60 17.22 -9.64
N SER A 179 4.61 17.79 -10.30
CA SER A 179 5.91 17.16 -10.46
C SER A 179 6.86 17.56 -9.33
N VAL A 180 7.62 16.60 -8.84
CA VAL A 180 8.66 16.82 -7.82
C VAL A 180 9.99 16.16 -8.24
N GLN A 181 11.05 16.54 -7.55
CA GLN A 181 12.41 16.00 -7.71
C GLN A 181 13.03 15.71 -6.34
N ASN A 182 14.09 14.92 -6.32
CA ASN A 182 14.86 14.53 -5.14
C ASN A 182 14.02 13.88 -4.04
N ARG A 183 13.04 13.05 -4.43
CA ARG A 183 12.18 12.31 -3.49
C ARG A 183 12.52 10.81 -3.47
N PRO A 184 12.34 10.11 -2.33
CA PRO A 184 12.61 8.67 -2.25
C PRO A 184 11.51 7.82 -2.89
N TRP A 185 10.33 8.39 -3.14
CA TRP A 185 9.19 7.74 -3.78
C TRP A 185 9.11 8.04 -5.29
N SER A 186 8.30 7.23 -5.97
CA SER A 186 8.02 7.32 -7.40
C SER A 186 6.80 8.20 -7.70
N GLY A 187 5.73 7.93 -6.97
CA GLY A 187 4.51 8.70 -6.85
C GLY A 187 4.14 8.74 -5.36
N TYR A 188 3.35 9.72 -4.95
CA TYR A 188 2.76 9.73 -3.60
C TYR A 188 1.43 10.46 -3.62
N ASN A 189 0.41 9.86 -3.01
CA ASN A 189 -0.87 10.49 -2.74
C ASN A 189 -0.85 11.18 -1.38
N TRP A 190 -0.89 12.51 -1.37
CA TRP A 190 -1.21 13.29 -0.19
C TRP A 190 -2.72 13.46 -0.11
N TYR A 191 -3.39 12.62 0.68
CA TYR A 191 -4.81 12.80 0.96
C TYR A 191 -5.01 14.00 1.90
N GLN A 192 -5.90 14.91 1.53
CA GLN A 192 -6.09 16.20 2.23
C GLN A 192 -7.42 16.30 2.99
N GLY A 193 -8.21 15.22 2.97
CA GLY A 193 -9.60 15.25 3.41
C GLY A 193 -10.51 16.01 2.46
N ASN A 194 -11.80 16.06 2.78
CA ASN A 194 -12.84 16.65 1.93
C ASN A 194 -12.82 16.09 0.50
N PHE A 195 -12.49 14.80 0.37
CA PHE A 195 -12.40 14.11 -0.93
C PHE A 195 -11.32 14.66 -1.87
N ARG A 196 -10.25 15.29 -1.35
CA ARG A 196 -9.18 15.86 -2.17
C ARG A 196 -7.84 15.15 -1.97
N SER A 197 -7.11 14.97 -3.07
CA SER A 197 -5.72 14.52 -3.05
C SER A 197 -4.81 15.43 -3.85
N LEU A 198 -3.57 15.59 -3.39
CA LEU A 198 -2.45 16.05 -4.19
C LEU A 198 -1.53 14.87 -4.49
N ILE A 199 -1.36 14.54 -5.76
CA ILE A 199 -0.44 13.50 -6.20
C ILE A 199 0.87 14.12 -6.65
N GLN A 200 1.96 13.72 -6.00
CA GLN A 200 3.31 14.12 -6.39
C GLN A 200 3.97 13.04 -7.24
N ILE A 201 4.38 13.40 -8.45
CA ILE A 201 5.09 12.50 -9.37
C ILE A 201 6.58 12.83 -9.34
N ASN A 202 7.42 11.88 -8.94
CA ASN A 202 8.87 12.07 -8.97
C ASN A 202 9.41 11.92 -10.40
N THR A 203 10.09 12.97 -10.86
CA THR A 203 10.64 13.13 -12.21
C THR A 203 12.15 12.86 -12.31
N ASP A 204 12.80 12.42 -11.21
CA ASP A 204 14.25 12.17 -11.15
C ASP A 204 14.72 11.09 -12.15
N LEU A 205 13.90 10.06 -12.38
CA LEU A 205 14.22 8.95 -13.28
C LEU A 205 13.15 8.81 -14.36
N PRO A 206 13.53 8.54 -15.62
CA PRO A 206 12.58 8.26 -16.67
C PRO A 206 11.84 6.94 -16.39
N ARG A 207 10.60 6.86 -16.87
CA ARG A 207 9.69 5.72 -16.65
C ARG A 207 9.12 5.23 -17.96
N THR A 208 8.78 3.96 -18.03
CA THR A 208 8.01 3.45 -19.17
C THR A 208 6.59 3.99 -19.13
N ARG A 209 5.94 4.06 -20.29
CA ARG A 209 4.50 4.41 -20.37
C ARG A 209 3.63 3.51 -19.48
N LEU A 210 3.95 2.21 -19.42
CA LEU A 210 3.22 1.24 -18.62
C LEU A 210 3.45 1.42 -17.12
N GLU A 211 4.65 1.84 -16.69
CA GLU A 211 4.91 2.23 -15.30
C GLU A 211 4.08 3.47 -14.91
N ILE A 212 3.83 4.38 -15.85
CA ILE A 212 2.99 5.58 -15.60
C ILE A 212 1.51 5.20 -15.54
N GLU A 213 1.03 4.29 -16.39
CA GLU A 213 -0.32 3.73 -16.30
C GLU A 213 -0.58 3.11 -14.92
N ASP A 214 0.34 2.24 -14.46
CA ASP A 214 0.24 1.61 -13.13
C ASP A 214 0.27 2.67 -12.03
N LEU A 215 1.21 3.63 -12.07
CA LEU A 215 1.33 4.69 -11.08
C LEU A 215 0.07 5.55 -10.98
N VAL A 216 -0.46 6.03 -12.10
CA VAL A 216 -1.68 6.86 -12.09
C VAL A 216 -2.85 6.11 -11.47
N THR A 217 -3.03 4.83 -11.83
CA THR A 217 -4.12 4.04 -11.24
C THR A 217 -3.91 3.73 -9.76
N HIS A 218 -2.66 3.52 -9.34
CA HIS A 218 -2.28 3.26 -7.96
C HIS A 218 -2.52 4.47 -7.05
N GLU A 219 -2.09 5.66 -7.48
CA GLU A 219 -2.18 6.88 -6.66
C GLU A 219 -3.57 7.53 -6.74
N ALA A 220 -4.26 7.41 -7.88
CA ALA A 220 -5.53 8.10 -8.13
C ALA A 220 -6.73 7.14 -8.21
N TYR A 221 -7.10 6.74 -9.44
CA TYR A 221 -8.32 6.02 -9.72
C TYR A 221 -8.02 4.64 -10.32
N PRO A 222 -8.59 3.54 -9.78
CA PRO A 222 -9.38 3.44 -8.57
C PRO A 222 -8.52 3.24 -7.29
N GLY A 223 -7.23 3.62 -7.29
CA GLY A 223 -6.32 3.40 -6.15
C GLY A 223 -6.54 4.35 -4.95
N HIS A 224 -5.44 4.85 -4.38
CA HIS A 224 -5.44 5.54 -3.08
C HIS A 224 -6.46 6.67 -2.96
N HIS A 225 -6.54 7.57 -3.95
CA HIS A 225 -7.53 8.65 -3.90
C HIS A 225 -8.96 8.10 -3.80
N THR A 226 -9.30 7.11 -4.63
CA THR A 226 -10.64 6.52 -4.63
C THR A 226 -10.92 5.78 -3.33
N ASP A 227 -9.94 5.07 -2.79
CA ASP A 227 -10.01 4.39 -1.50
C ASP A 227 -10.34 5.37 -0.37
N HIS A 228 -9.52 6.40 -0.21
CA HIS A 228 -9.64 7.37 0.87
C HIS A 228 -10.91 8.22 0.74
N ALA A 229 -11.24 8.69 -0.47
CA ALA A 229 -12.45 9.48 -0.70
C ALA A 229 -13.73 8.67 -0.43
N SER A 230 -13.78 7.42 -0.87
CA SER A 230 -14.93 6.55 -0.66
C SER A 230 -15.11 6.21 0.82
N LYS A 231 -14.01 5.93 1.54
CA LYS A 231 -14.03 5.64 2.98
C LYS A 231 -14.34 6.88 3.83
N GLU A 232 -13.80 8.05 3.47
CA GLU A 232 -14.18 9.31 4.14
C GLU A 232 -15.70 9.50 4.07
N LYS A 233 -16.29 9.33 2.88
CA LYS A 233 -17.74 9.49 2.69
C LYS A 233 -18.52 8.47 3.53
N ALA A 234 -18.27 7.18 3.29
CA ALA A 234 -19.09 6.10 3.83
C ALA A 234 -18.94 5.93 5.35
N LEU A 235 -17.74 6.22 5.90
CA LEU A 235 -17.42 5.92 7.30
C LEU A 235 -17.37 7.19 8.15
N TYR A 236 -16.66 8.23 7.71
CA TYR A 236 -16.50 9.42 8.51
C TYR A 236 -17.72 10.35 8.39
N VAL A 237 -18.10 10.72 7.16
CA VAL A 237 -19.20 11.67 6.93
C VAL A 237 -20.57 11.05 7.23
N GLU A 238 -20.85 9.84 6.74
CA GLU A 238 -22.17 9.22 6.87
C GLU A 238 -22.38 8.50 8.21
N GLN A 239 -21.33 8.03 8.88
CA GLN A 239 -21.42 7.21 10.10
C GLN A 239 -20.71 7.78 11.33
N ASP A 240 -20.08 8.96 11.21
CA ASP A 240 -19.33 9.60 12.30
C ASP A 240 -18.29 8.65 12.95
N LEU A 241 -17.62 7.84 12.12
CA LEU A 241 -16.51 6.97 12.55
C LEU A 241 -15.22 7.78 12.56
N VAL A 242 -14.92 8.41 13.69
CA VAL A 242 -13.72 9.24 13.88
C VAL A 242 -12.42 8.46 13.60
N GLU A 243 -12.38 7.18 13.94
CA GLU A 243 -11.24 6.29 13.65
C GLU A 243 -10.96 6.10 12.14
N ALA A 244 -11.93 6.35 11.26
CA ALA A 244 -11.73 6.32 9.81
C ALA A 244 -11.06 7.60 9.28
N SER A 245 -10.94 8.65 10.11
CA SER A 245 -10.38 9.95 9.71
C SER A 245 -8.86 10.04 9.79
N ILE A 246 -8.19 8.97 10.22
CA ILE A 246 -6.73 8.90 10.36
C ILE A 246 -6.17 7.74 9.53
N LEU A 247 -5.20 8.04 8.68
CA LEU A 247 -4.50 7.07 7.84
C LEU A 247 -3.11 6.84 8.43
N LEU A 248 -2.80 5.58 8.72
CA LEU A 248 -1.57 5.19 9.38
C LEU A 248 -0.70 4.30 8.49
N ILE A 249 0.60 4.52 8.56
CA ILE A 249 1.63 3.63 8.01
C ILE A 249 1.91 2.50 9.01
N ASN A 250 2.32 1.34 8.50
CA ASN A 250 2.68 0.17 9.31
C ASN A 250 1.53 -0.36 10.16
N THR A 251 0.33 -0.40 9.59
CA THR A 251 -0.84 -1.04 10.20
C THR A 251 -1.56 -1.98 9.22
N PRO A 252 -2.53 -2.80 9.67
CA PRO A 252 -3.24 -3.71 8.79
C PRO A 252 -4.07 -3.02 7.71
N SER A 253 -4.46 -1.75 7.93
CA SER A 253 -5.15 -0.96 6.89
C SER A 253 -4.20 -0.59 5.74
N SER A 254 -2.90 -0.45 6.00
CA SER A 254 -1.91 -0.24 4.93
C SER A 254 -1.90 -1.42 3.95
N VAL A 255 -2.06 -2.66 4.42
CA VAL A 255 -2.15 -3.84 3.53
C VAL A 255 -3.38 -3.77 2.62
N MET A 256 -4.50 -3.28 3.16
CA MET A 256 -5.74 -3.14 2.40
C MET A 256 -5.62 -2.04 1.35
N SER A 257 -5.13 -0.86 1.74
CA SER A 257 -4.99 0.28 0.83
C SER A 257 -3.96 -0.03 -0.28
N GLU A 258 -2.79 -0.54 0.08
CA GLU A 258 -1.74 -0.91 -0.88
C GLU A 258 -2.13 -2.08 -1.76
N GLY A 259 -2.89 -3.03 -1.22
CA GLY A 259 -3.43 -4.14 -2.01
C GLY A 259 -4.43 -3.66 -3.06
N LEU A 260 -5.30 -2.71 -2.69
CA LEU A 260 -6.28 -2.12 -3.60
C LEU A 260 -5.59 -1.29 -4.68
N ALA A 261 -4.69 -0.40 -4.27
CA ALA A 261 -3.90 0.44 -5.16
C ALA A 261 -3.02 -0.41 -6.10
N SER A 262 -2.41 -1.49 -5.62
CA SER A 262 -1.62 -2.41 -6.47
C SER A 262 -2.48 -3.20 -7.46
N TYR A 263 -3.75 -3.47 -7.15
CA TYR A 263 -4.67 -4.14 -8.05
C TYR A 263 -5.43 -3.17 -8.97
N ALA A 264 -5.39 -1.86 -8.70
CA ALA A 264 -6.20 -0.82 -9.35
C ALA A 264 -6.11 -0.84 -10.88
N HIS A 265 -4.91 -0.95 -11.44
CA HIS A 265 -4.72 -1.06 -12.88
C HIS A 265 -5.48 -2.26 -13.47
N ALA A 266 -5.37 -3.44 -12.83
CA ALA A 266 -6.03 -4.66 -13.29
C ALA A 266 -7.56 -4.61 -13.15
N LEU A 267 -8.08 -3.74 -12.27
CA LEU A 267 -9.51 -3.58 -12.07
C LEU A 267 -10.18 -2.82 -13.22
N ILE A 268 -9.48 -1.86 -13.85
CA ILE A 268 -10.07 -0.98 -14.89
C ILE A 268 -9.55 -1.26 -16.31
N CYS A 269 -8.47 -2.03 -16.40
CA CYS A 269 -7.85 -2.45 -17.66
C CYS A 269 -8.07 -3.96 -17.88
N GLU A 270 -9.29 -4.37 -18.21
CA GLU A 270 -9.58 -5.74 -18.64
C GLU A 270 -9.03 -6.03 -20.05
N GLY A 271 -8.70 -7.29 -20.35
CA GLY A 271 -8.29 -7.69 -21.70
C GLY A 271 -6.89 -7.22 -22.14
N VAL A 272 -5.98 -7.04 -21.18
CA VAL A 272 -4.62 -6.52 -21.41
C VAL A 272 -3.87 -7.20 -22.55
N ASP A 273 -3.33 -6.37 -23.44
CA ASP A 273 -2.38 -6.75 -24.48
C ASP A 273 -1.12 -7.40 -23.89
N PRO A 274 -0.29 -8.07 -24.71
CA PRO A 274 0.92 -8.73 -24.22
C PRO A 274 1.89 -7.79 -23.44
N PRO A 275 2.16 -6.54 -23.87
CA PRO A 275 2.98 -5.61 -23.10
C PRO A 275 2.46 -5.33 -21.69
N ARG A 276 1.17 -5.04 -21.51
CA ARG A 276 0.58 -4.78 -20.18
C ARG A 276 0.60 -6.01 -19.28
N LYS A 277 0.37 -7.21 -19.86
CA LYS A 277 0.54 -8.48 -19.13
C LYS A 277 1.97 -8.65 -18.63
N ALA A 278 2.97 -8.39 -19.48
CA ALA A 278 4.38 -8.45 -19.11
C ALA A 278 4.73 -7.43 -18.01
N ALA A 279 4.26 -6.18 -18.13
CA ALA A 279 4.50 -5.14 -17.12
C ALA A 279 3.94 -5.53 -15.75
N ARG A 280 2.71 -6.07 -15.71
CA ARG A 280 2.09 -6.54 -14.47
C ARG A 280 2.87 -7.68 -13.83
N LEU A 281 3.31 -8.67 -14.61
CA LEU A 281 4.14 -9.77 -14.11
C LEU A 281 5.49 -9.27 -13.58
N LEU A 282 6.13 -8.33 -14.28
CA LEU A 282 7.39 -7.72 -13.86
C LEU A 282 7.23 -6.94 -12.56
N ARG A 283 6.15 -6.16 -12.41
CA ARG A 283 5.82 -5.47 -11.15
C ARG A 283 5.66 -6.47 -10.00
N LYS A 284 4.88 -7.53 -10.18
CA LYS A 284 4.68 -8.56 -9.15
C LYS A 284 6.01 -9.20 -8.76
N LEU A 285 6.81 -9.66 -9.72
CA LEU A 285 8.15 -10.22 -9.47
C LEU A 285 9.02 -9.28 -8.63
N ARG A 286 9.07 -8.00 -9.01
CA ARG A 286 9.84 -6.97 -8.32
C ARG A 286 9.38 -6.74 -6.88
N ARG A 287 8.07 -6.65 -6.62
CA ARG A 287 7.53 -6.53 -5.25
C ARG A 287 7.87 -7.74 -4.37
N GLY A 288 7.89 -8.94 -4.95
CA GLY A 288 8.30 -10.15 -4.22
C GLY A 288 9.79 -10.16 -3.89
N CYS A 289 10.61 -9.67 -4.81
CA CYS A 289 12.03 -9.48 -4.56
C CYS A 289 12.29 -8.40 -3.50
N ASP A 290 11.51 -7.31 -3.46
CA ASP A 290 11.61 -6.29 -2.41
C ASP A 290 11.28 -6.87 -1.03
N LEU A 291 10.23 -7.69 -0.93
CA LEU A 291 9.89 -8.42 0.30
C LEU A 291 11.03 -9.35 0.75
N ASN A 292 11.62 -10.10 -0.18
CA ASN A 292 12.74 -10.97 0.14
C ASN A 292 13.98 -10.18 0.58
N ALA A 293 14.30 -9.07 -0.10
CA ALA A 293 15.40 -8.19 0.27
C ALA A 293 15.23 -7.60 1.68
N CYS A 294 14.01 -7.19 2.03
CA CYS A 294 13.63 -6.78 3.37
C CYS A 294 13.95 -7.87 4.43
N LEU A 295 13.55 -9.12 4.19
CA LEU A 295 13.84 -10.24 5.10
C LEU A 295 15.33 -10.59 5.15
N MET A 296 16.03 -10.53 4.02
CA MET A 296 17.48 -10.74 3.97
C MET A 296 18.21 -9.75 4.89
N LEU A 297 17.83 -8.47 4.89
CA LEU A 297 18.42 -7.46 5.75
C LEU A 297 18.04 -7.68 7.22
N HIS A 298 16.75 -7.69 7.52
CA HIS A 298 16.27 -7.49 8.90
C HIS A 298 16.02 -8.79 9.66
N ALA A 299 15.79 -9.90 8.97
CA ALA A 299 15.62 -11.20 9.61
C ALA A 299 16.89 -12.05 9.56
N GLN A 300 17.68 -11.95 8.48
CA GLN A 300 18.86 -12.80 8.26
C GLN A 300 20.19 -12.08 8.54
N GLY A 301 20.19 -10.74 8.68
CA GLY A 301 21.41 -9.96 8.87
C GLY A 301 22.35 -9.99 7.65
N THR A 302 21.79 -10.18 6.45
CA THR A 302 22.55 -10.25 5.21
C THR A 302 23.18 -8.89 4.92
N ASN A 303 24.44 -8.90 4.47
CA ASN A 303 25.15 -7.68 4.10
C ASN A 303 24.40 -6.91 2.97
N PRO A 304 24.22 -5.57 3.08
CA PRO A 304 23.56 -4.75 2.08
C PRO A 304 24.07 -4.91 0.64
N ASP A 305 25.37 -5.11 0.41
CA ASP A 305 25.96 -5.33 -0.92
C ASP A 305 25.48 -6.64 -1.55
N THR A 306 25.28 -7.68 -0.72
CA THR A 306 24.71 -8.95 -1.16
C THR A 306 23.22 -8.81 -1.47
N VAL A 307 22.49 -8.01 -0.69
CA VAL A 307 21.08 -7.72 -0.95
C VAL A 307 20.91 -6.88 -2.23
N GLN A 308 21.79 -5.91 -2.48
CA GLN A 308 21.78 -5.15 -3.72
C GLN A 308 22.00 -6.06 -4.94
N ARG A 309 23.02 -6.94 -4.90
CA ARG A 309 23.26 -7.91 -5.97
C ARG A 309 22.08 -8.86 -6.18
N TYR A 310 21.42 -9.26 -5.09
CA TYR A 310 20.18 -10.03 -5.15
C TYR A 310 19.10 -9.26 -5.92
N LEU A 311 18.86 -7.98 -5.61
CA LEU A 311 17.88 -7.15 -6.30
C LEU A 311 18.23 -6.96 -7.79
N GLU A 312 19.48 -6.65 -8.12
CA GLU A 312 19.93 -6.51 -9.52
C GLU A 312 19.64 -7.75 -10.35
N THR A 313 19.88 -8.93 -9.77
CA THR A 313 19.75 -10.23 -10.45
C THR A 313 18.31 -10.73 -10.47
N ASN A 314 17.61 -10.68 -9.33
CA ASN A 314 16.32 -11.34 -9.15
C ASN A 314 15.13 -10.44 -9.45
N ALA A 315 15.26 -9.12 -9.21
CA ALA A 315 14.26 -8.13 -9.56
C ALA A 315 14.45 -7.58 -10.99
N LEU A 316 15.53 -7.99 -11.68
CA LEU A 316 15.82 -7.68 -13.08
C LEU A 316 15.88 -6.16 -13.31
N VAL A 317 16.72 -5.50 -12.53
CA VAL A 317 16.88 -4.03 -12.52
C VAL A 317 18.35 -3.63 -12.67
N THR A 318 18.57 -2.38 -13.06
CA THR A 318 19.90 -1.73 -13.06
C THR A 318 20.42 -1.57 -11.63
N THR A 319 21.73 -1.39 -11.48
CA THR A 319 22.39 -1.07 -10.19
C THR A 319 21.76 0.15 -9.52
N GLU A 320 21.44 1.19 -10.29
CA GLU A 320 20.82 2.40 -9.76
C GLU A 320 19.41 2.14 -9.20
N ARG A 321 18.57 1.41 -9.96
CA ARG A 321 17.23 1.01 -9.50
C ARG A 321 17.31 0.05 -8.30
N ALA A 322 18.31 -0.84 -8.25
CA ALA A 322 18.54 -1.72 -7.10
C ALA A 322 18.92 -0.93 -5.84
N ARG A 323 19.80 0.07 -5.96
CA ARG A 323 20.17 0.97 -4.86
C ARG A 323 18.95 1.71 -4.30
N LYS A 324 18.07 2.22 -5.16
CA LYS A 324 16.83 2.90 -4.73
C LYS A 324 15.86 1.96 -4.00
N ARG A 325 15.73 0.73 -4.47
CA ARG A 325 14.94 -0.31 -3.78
C ARG A 325 15.55 -0.67 -2.42
N LEU A 326 16.88 -0.74 -2.35
CA LEU A 326 17.62 -0.97 -1.11
C LEU A 326 17.38 0.17 -0.09
N GLU A 327 17.48 1.43 -0.52
CA GLU A 327 17.17 2.62 0.31
C GLU A 327 15.79 2.46 0.98
N PHE A 328 14.76 2.12 0.19
CA PHE A 328 13.40 1.92 0.69
C PHE A 328 13.30 0.83 1.77
N VAL A 329 13.91 -0.34 1.55
CA VAL A 329 13.85 -1.44 2.52
C VAL A 329 14.80 -1.26 3.71
N THR A 330 15.68 -0.25 3.69
CA THR A 330 16.54 0.12 4.83
C THR A 330 15.95 1.23 5.71
N ASP A 331 15.00 2.02 5.19
CA ASP A 331 14.41 3.13 5.92
C ASP A 331 13.68 2.64 7.19
N PRO A 332 13.90 3.25 8.37
CA PRO A 332 13.29 2.79 9.62
C PRO A 332 11.75 2.73 9.60
N LEU A 333 11.09 3.63 8.86
CA LEU A 333 9.64 3.66 8.70
C LEU A 333 9.20 2.64 7.64
N TRP A 334 9.88 2.56 6.49
CA TRP A 334 9.43 1.76 5.35
C TRP A 334 9.97 0.33 5.30
N ARG A 335 10.94 -0.03 6.15
CA ARG A 335 11.67 -1.31 6.07
C ARG A 335 10.78 -2.55 6.07
N ALA A 336 9.61 -2.51 6.70
CA ALA A 336 8.67 -3.62 6.73
C ALA A 336 7.57 -3.51 5.65
N TYR A 337 7.43 -2.33 5.03
CA TYR A 337 6.31 -1.96 4.17
C TYR A 337 6.25 -2.75 2.85
N ALA A 338 7.35 -3.39 2.41
CA ALA A 338 7.32 -4.32 1.27
C ALA A 338 6.27 -5.44 1.41
N HIS A 339 5.87 -5.81 2.64
CA HIS A 339 4.80 -6.78 2.89
C HIS A 339 3.44 -6.30 2.39
N THR A 340 3.12 -5.00 2.48
CA THR A 340 1.81 -4.46 2.12
C THR A 340 1.54 -4.64 0.63
N TYR A 341 2.51 -4.32 -0.23
CA TYR A 341 2.39 -4.50 -1.68
C TYR A 341 2.22 -5.98 -2.05
N TRP A 342 3.15 -6.84 -1.63
CA TRP A 342 3.18 -8.23 -2.09
C TRP A 342 2.02 -9.06 -1.54
N LYS A 343 1.73 -8.94 -0.23
CA LYS A 343 0.66 -9.72 0.43
C LYS A 343 -0.70 -9.08 0.18
N GLY A 344 -0.80 -7.74 0.18
CA GLY A 344 -2.05 -7.01 -0.05
C GLY A 344 -2.59 -7.19 -1.46
N GLU A 345 -1.75 -7.10 -2.50
CA GLU A 345 -2.21 -7.28 -3.89
C GLU A 345 -2.81 -8.68 -4.08
N ARG A 346 -2.16 -9.73 -3.54
CA ARG A 346 -2.68 -11.11 -3.60
C ARG A 346 -4.02 -11.25 -2.92
N LEU A 347 -4.17 -10.62 -1.76
CA LEU A 347 -5.38 -10.69 -0.99
C LEU A 347 -6.57 -10.06 -1.75
N VAL A 348 -6.35 -8.89 -2.33
CA VAL A 348 -7.37 -8.19 -3.14
C VAL A 348 -7.64 -8.93 -4.46
N GLU A 349 -6.60 -9.42 -5.14
CA GLU A 349 -6.76 -10.22 -6.36
C GLU A 349 -7.58 -11.49 -6.11
N GLN A 350 -7.32 -12.19 -4.99
CA GLN A 350 -8.08 -13.37 -4.58
C GLN A 350 -9.53 -13.03 -4.21
N ALA A 351 -9.77 -11.89 -3.58
CA ALA A 351 -11.12 -11.41 -3.28
C ALA A 351 -11.93 -11.18 -4.56
N PHE A 352 -11.36 -10.46 -5.53
CA PHE A 352 -12.01 -10.23 -6.81
C PHE A 352 -12.15 -11.50 -7.66
N ALA A 353 -11.20 -12.44 -7.57
CA ALA A 353 -11.33 -13.73 -8.25
C ALA A 353 -12.53 -14.53 -7.73
N GLN A 354 -12.72 -14.60 -6.40
CA GLN A 354 -13.89 -15.22 -5.79
C GLN A 354 -15.18 -14.48 -6.16
N ALA A 355 -15.16 -13.15 -6.10
CA ALA A 355 -16.31 -12.32 -6.47
C ALA A 355 -16.76 -12.56 -7.92
N ARG A 356 -15.83 -12.60 -8.87
CA ARG A 356 -16.14 -12.91 -10.28
C ARG A 356 -16.71 -14.31 -10.45
N ALA A 357 -16.16 -15.31 -9.76
CA ALA A 357 -16.67 -16.68 -9.81
C ALA A 357 -18.09 -16.80 -9.24
N ALA A 358 -18.43 -16.02 -8.23
CA ALA A 358 -19.76 -16.00 -7.59
C ALA A 358 -20.75 -15.01 -8.23
N GLY A 359 -20.32 -14.16 -9.17
CA GLY A 359 -21.17 -13.08 -9.72
C GLY A 359 -21.43 -11.94 -8.72
N LYS A 360 -20.50 -11.71 -7.79
CA LYS A 360 -20.59 -10.80 -6.63
C LYS A 360 -19.59 -9.64 -6.67
N THR A 361 -19.15 -9.26 -7.87
CA THR A 361 -18.12 -8.21 -8.06
C THR A 361 -18.54 -6.88 -7.45
N ARG A 362 -19.81 -6.48 -7.55
CA ARG A 362 -20.27 -5.19 -6.99
C ARG A 362 -20.23 -5.20 -5.47
N GLU A 363 -20.72 -6.26 -4.84
CA GLU A 363 -20.72 -6.41 -3.38
C GLU A 363 -19.31 -6.40 -2.80
N VAL A 364 -18.35 -7.10 -3.44
CA VAL A 364 -16.95 -7.09 -3.00
C VAL A 364 -16.26 -5.75 -3.30
N THR A 365 -16.67 -5.04 -4.35
CA THR A 365 -16.21 -3.67 -4.61
C THR A 365 -16.69 -2.73 -3.51
N ASP A 366 -17.99 -2.72 -3.21
CA ASP A 366 -18.56 -1.89 -2.14
C ASP A 366 -17.89 -2.19 -0.79
N LEU A 367 -17.67 -3.47 -0.48
CA LEU A 367 -16.91 -3.91 0.69
C LEU A 367 -15.52 -3.25 0.76
N LEU A 368 -14.72 -3.33 -0.31
CA LEU A 368 -13.34 -2.84 -0.29
C LEU A 368 -13.22 -1.32 -0.13
N TYR A 369 -14.14 -0.57 -0.73
CA TYR A 369 -14.10 0.91 -0.77
C TYR A 369 -14.92 1.60 0.32
N LYS A 370 -15.80 0.89 1.05
CA LYS A 370 -16.74 1.53 1.99
C LYS A 370 -16.68 1.02 3.43
N GLU A 371 -15.87 -0.01 3.71
CA GLU A 371 -15.78 -0.63 5.03
C GLU A 371 -14.40 -0.47 5.68
N LEU A 372 -14.38 -0.49 7.02
CA LEU A 372 -13.14 -0.63 7.79
C LEU A 372 -12.63 -2.07 7.70
N LEU A 373 -11.52 -2.26 6.99
CA LEU A 373 -10.96 -3.58 6.73
C LEU A 373 -9.52 -3.73 7.23
N CYS A 374 -9.25 -4.92 7.72
CA CYS A 374 -7.93 -5.54 7.78
C CYS A 374 -7.96 -6.89 7.04
N PRO A 375 -6.79 -7.50 6.78
CA PRO A 375 -6.72 -8.81 6.13
C PRO A 375 -7.61 -9.88 6.74
N THR A 376 -7.61 -10.04 8.07
CA THR A 376 -8.48 -11.02 8.76
C THR A 376 -9.97 -10.79 8.42
N THR A 377 -10.44 -9.54 8.46
CA THR A 377 -11.85 -9.22 8.20
C THR A 377 -12.22 -9.36 6.73
N LEU A 378 -11.31 -9.03 5.80
CA LEU A 378 -11.57 -9.19 4.37
C LEU A 378 -11.81 -10.66 4.01
N VAL A 379 -10.92 -11.57 4.44
CA VAL A 379 -11.04 -13.00 4.13
C VAL A 379 -12.37 -13.56 4.62
N LYS A 380 -12.78 -13.17 5.83
CA LYS A 380 -14.05 -13.60 6.42
C LYS A 380 -15.24 -13.08 5.59
N LYS A 381 -15.31 -11.77 5.35
CA LYS A 381 -16.44 -11.14 4.66
C LYS A 381 -16.57 -11.59 3.20
N VAL A 382 -15.47 -11.78 2.48
CA VAL A 382 -15.51 -12.29 1.10
C VAL A 382 -16.13 -13.69 1.05
N ARG A 383 -15.79 -14.56 2.01
CA ARG A 383 -16.40 -15.91 2.12
C ARG A 383 -17.89 -15.87 2.48
N GLU A 384 -18.33 -14.84 3.18
CA GLU A 384 -19.75 -14.66 3.51
C GLU A 384 -20.54 -14.12 2.31
N ILE A 385 -19.90 -13.36 1.42
CA ILE A 385 -20.50 -12.79 0.21
C ILE A 385 -20.54 -13.78 -0.96
N CYS A 386 -19.45 -14.54 -1.17
CA CYS A 386 -19.22 -15.44 -2.32
C CYS A 386 -19.42 -16.89 -1.92
#